data_AF-A0A2N8MQZ1-F1
#
_entry.id   AF-A0A2N8MQZ1-F1
#
_cell.length_a   1.000
_cell.length_b   1.000
_cell.length_c   1.000
_cell.angle_alpha   90.00
_cell.angle_beta   90.00
_cell.angle_gamma   90.00
#
_symmetry.space_group_name_H-M   'P 1'
#
loop_
_entity.id
_entity.type
_entity.pdbx_description
1 polymer ?
#
loop_
_entity_poly.entity_id
_entity_poly.type
_entity_poly.pdbx_seq_one_letter_code
_entity_poly.pdbx_strand_id
1 'polypeptide(L)'
;MTEDRQERAERILDAAAELLLRHGYRRVTVEDVAEHAGVGKGTLYLHWKTREQLFLAVMLREAARSIENLAQAIEDDPELTLLHRMTRTQFLNVVRRPLLHAPYLADSGVLGKLAAKLHDNQDPRHHEAFLDYLKLQAELGLIRTDLEVEDLATAYQAVLHGFLLAPAAADPEAAADLLADTVARAFQPTATPPAAKVRAAAPGAIALFRATAEIDRANLRRAY
;
A
#
# COMPACT_ATOMS: atom_id res chain seq x y z
N MET A 1 13.89 18.48 -27.51
CA MET A 1 13.43 18.63 -26.11
C MET A 1 14.16 17.59 -25.29
N THR A 2 14.95 18.01 -24.31
CA THR A 2 15.56 17.11 -23.33
C THR A 2 14.44 16.63 -22.42
N GLU A 3 14.11 15.34 -22.50
CA GLU A 3 13.17 14.72 -21.55
C GLU A 3 13.69 14.93 -20.12
N ASP A 4 12.78 15.34 -19.23
CA ASP A 4 13.09 15.62 -17.83
C ASP A 4 13.55 14.33 -17.11
N ARG A 5 14.41 14.47 -16.10
CA ARG A 5 14.94 13.31 -15.35
C ARG A 5 13.80 12.53 -14.69
N GLN A 6 12.73 13.19 -14.25
CA GLN A 6 11.60 12.53 -13.61
C GLN A 6 10.75 11.75 -14.62
N GLU A 7 10.44 12.35 -15.77
CA GLU A 7 9.70 11.68 -16.85
C GLU A 7 10.39 10.38 -17.29
N ARG A 8 11.72 10.43 -17.39
CA ARG A 8 12.51 9.23 -17.70
C ARG A 8 12.44 8.18 -16.61
N ALA A 9 12.54 8.58 -15.35
CA ALA A 9 12.43 7.66 -14.23
C ALA A 9 11.06 6.96 -14.22
N GLU A 10 9.97 7.71 -14.46
CA GLU A 10 8.62 7.14 -14.55
C GLU A 10 8.51 6.12 -15.68
N ARG A 11 9.01 6.43 -16.89
CA ARG A 11 9.00 5.46 -18.00
C ARG A 11 9.78 4.19 -17.69
N ILE A 12 10.93 4.30 -17.03
CA ILE A 12 11.73 3.12 -16.63
C ILE A 12 10.96 2.29 -15.60
N LEU A 13 10.32 2.93 -14.62
CA LEU A 13 9.53 2.22 -13.61
C LEU A 13 8.28 1.57 -14.20
N ASP A 14 7.63 2.20 -15.18
CA ASP A 14 6.51 1.60 -15.93
C ASP A 14 6.95 0.37 -16.71
N ALA A 15 8.06 0.46 -17.44
CA ALA A 15 8.64 -0.67 -18.15
C ALA A 15 9.00 -1.83 -17.20
N ALA A 16 9.62 -1.52 -16.07
CA ALA A 16 9.95 -2.51 -15.05
C ALA A 16 8.71 -3.18 -14.46
N ALA A 17 7.67 -2.40 -14.13
CA ALA A 17 6.41 -2.93 -13.61
C ALA A 17 5.73 -3.88 -14.61
N GLU A 18 5.66 -3.50 -15.89
CA GLU A 18 5.07 -4.32 -16.96
C GLU A 18 5.82 -5.66 -17.13
N LEU A 19 7.15 -5.62 -17.16
CA LEU A 19 7.97 -6.82 -17.30
C LEU A 19 7.89 -7.71 -16.06
N LEU A 20 7.84 -7.14 -14.85
CA LEU A 20 7.65 -7.91 -13.61
C LEU A 20 6.32 -8.65 -13.61
N LEU A 21 5.24 -8.00 -14.03
CA LEU A 21 3.91 -8.62 -14.14
C LEU A 21 3.87 -9.75 -15.17
N ARG A 22 4.57 -9.59 -16.31
CA ARG A 22 4.56 -10.59 -17.39
C ARG A 22 5.48 -11.77 -17.16
N HIS A 23 6.67 -11.53 -16.61
CA HIS A 23 7.75 -12.52 -16.60
C HIS A 23 8.20 -12.92 -15.20
N GLY A 24 7.80 -12.17 -14.17
CA GLY A 24 8.20 -12.37 -12.79
C GLY A 24 9.64 -11.93 -12.50
N TYR A 25 9.91 -11.60 -11.23
CA TYR A 25 11.18 -11.04 -10.76
C TYR A 25 12.43 -11.82 -11.19
N ARG A 26 12.36 -13.16 -11.28
CA ARG A 26 13.54 -13.99 -11.61
C ARG A 26 13.99 -13.86 -13.06
N ARG A 27 13.07 -13.57 -13.99
CA ARG A 27 13.33 -13.60 -15.44
C ARG A 27 13.63 -12.24 -16.04
N VAL A 28 13.33 -11.16 -15.33
CA VAL A 28 13.58 -9.78 -15.81
C VAL A 28 15.00 -9.34 -15.46
N THR A 29 15.70 -8.80 -16.46
CA THR A 29 17.04 -8.20 -16.33
C THR A 29 16.98 -6.68 -16.44
N VAL A 30 18.08 -6.00 -16.10
CA VAL A 30 18.17 -4.53 -16.27
C VAL A 30 18.20 -4.14 -17.74
N GLU A 31 18.78 -5.01 -18.57
CA GLU A 31 18.84 -4.92 -20.01
C GLU A 31 17.44 -4.95 -20.63
N ASP A 32 16.61 -5.92 -20.23
CA ASP A 32 15.22 -6.02 -20.71
C ASP A 32 14.43 -4.73 -20.40
N VAL A 33 14.61 -4.18 -19.20
CA VAL A 33 13.94 -2.93 -18.80
C VAL A 33 14.45 -1.75 -19.61
N ALA A 34 15.77 -1.64 -19.81
CA ALA A 34 16.35 -0.55 -20.58
C ALA A 34 15.85 -0.56 -22.04
N GLU A 35 15.82 -1.75 -22.66
CA GLU A 35 15.29 -1.95 -24.00
C GLU A 35 13.80 -1.61 -24.08
N HIS A 36 12.98 -2.15 -23.17
CA HIS A 36 11.53 -1.89 -23.14
C HIS A 36 11.19 -0.43 -22.84
N ALA A 37 12.00 0.25 -22.02
CA ALA A 37 11.86 1.68 -21.74
C ALA A 37 12.46 2.56 -22.85
N GLY A 38 13.13 2.01 -23.88
CA GLY A 38 13.78 2.78 -24.93
C GLY A 38 14.91 3.70 -24.41
N VAL A 39 15.64 3.26 -23.38
CA VAL A 39 16.78 3.98 -22.80
C VAL A 39 18.06 3.17 -22.88
N GLY A 40 19.22 3.84 -22.85
CA GLY A 40 20.50 3.13 -22.76
C GLY A 40 20.69 2.50 -21.37
N LYS A 41 21.34 1.33 -21.31
CA LYS A 41 21.72 0.66 -20.05
C LYS A 41 22.46 1.60 -19.09
N GLY A 42 23.41 2.39 -19.60
CA GLY A 42 24.13 3.39 -18.82
C GLY A 42 23.21 4.44 -18.18
N THR A 43 22.17 4.87 -18.91
CA THR A 43 21.16 5.80 -18.41
C THR A 43 20.36 5.19 -17.26
N LEU A 44 19.94 3.93 -17.37
CA LEU A 44 19.24 3.25 -16.27
C LEU A 44 20.11 3.19 -15.01
N TYR A 45 21.41 2.87 -15.13
CA TYR A 45 22.34 2.86 -13.99
C TYR A 45 22.64 4.24 -13.39
N LEU A 46 22.34 5.34 -14.09
CA LEU A 46 22.38 6.68 -13.49
C LEU A 46 21.26 6.83 -12.44
N HIS A 47 20.12 6.19 -12.66
CA HIS A 47 19.02 6.14 -11.71
C HIS A 47 19.25 5.03 -10.68
N TRP A 48 19.24 3.75 -11.06
CA TRP A 48 19.33 2.64 -10.09
C TRP A 48 20.61 1.84 -10.27
N LYS A 49 21.42 1.73 -9.20
CA LYS A 49 22.73 1.04 -9.26
C LYS A 49 22.60 -0.47 -9.35
N THR A 50 21.49 -1.02 -8.86
CA THR A 50 21.23 -2.46 -8.92
C THR A 50 19.82 -2.75 -9.42
N ARG A 51 19.63 -3.96 -9.96
CA ARG A 51 18.31 -4.47 -10.35
C ARG A 51 17.35 -4.48 -9.17
N GLU A 52 17.86 -4.81 -8.00
CA GLU A 52 17.09 -4.84 -6.76
C GLU A 52 16.59 -3.44 -6.38
N GLN A 53 17.43 -2.41 -6.50
CA GLN A 53 17.02 -1.02 -6.24
C GLN A 53 15.93 -0.57 -7.21
N LEU A 54 16.05 -0.91 -8.50
CA LEU A 54 15.02 -0.62 -9.50
C LEU A 54 13.69 -1.26 -9.13
N PHE A 55 13.67 -2.54 -8.78
CA PHE A 55 12.42 -3.23 -8.47
C PHE A 55 11.85 -2.82 -7.10
N LEU A 56 12.68 -2.51 -6.10
CA LEU A 56 12.20 -1.87 -4.88
C LEU A 56 11.55 -0.51 -5.16
N ALA A 57 12.12 0.28 -6.07
CA ALA A 57 11.57 1.57 -6.48
C ALA A 57 10.19 1.42 -7.16
N VAL A 58 10.00 0.38 -7.99
CA VAL A 58 8.67 0.05 -8.54
C VAL A 58 7.67 -0.20 -7.40
N MET A 59 8.05 -1.02 -6.43
CA MET A 59 7.17 -1.38 -5.31
C MET A 59 6.79 -0.18 -4.43
N LEU A 60 7.77 0.66 -4.08
CA LEU A 60 7.54 1.90 -3.32
C LEU A 60 6.63 2.86 -4.08
N ARG A 61 6.79 2.97 -5.41
CA ARG A 61 5.92 3.80 -6.24
C ARG A 61 4.48 3.29 -6.24
N GLU A 62 4.28 1.99 -6.41
CA GLU A 62 2.93 1.41 -6.40
C GLU A 62 2.28 1.55 -5.01
N ALA A 63 3.05 1.41 -3.92
CA ALA A 63 2.56 1.62 -2.55
C ALA A 63 2.14 3.09 -2.32
N ALA A 64 2.98 4.06 -2.71
CA ALA A 64 2.66 5.47 -2.61
C ALA A 64 1.39 5.84 -3.41
N ARG A 65 1.25 5.30 -4.63
CA ARG A 65 0.04 5.47 -5.45
C ARG A 65 -1.19 4.83 -4.80
N SER A 66 -1.04 3.65 -4.19
CA SER A 66 -2.11 2.97 -3.46
C SER A 66 -2.64 3.83 -2.31
N ILE A 67 -1.75 4.42 -1.52
CA ILE A 67 -2.11 5.23 -0.35
C ILE A 67 -2.73 6.56 -0.78
N GLU A 68 -2.20 7.22 -1.81
CA GLU A 68 -2.82 8.44 -2.35
C GLU A 68 -4.23 8.19 -2.88
N ASN A 69 -4.44 7.07 -3.58
CA ASN A 69 -5.78 6.69 -4.05
C ASN A 69 -6.77 6.50 -2.89
N LEU A 70 -6.30 5.98 -1.75
CA LEU A 70 -7.13 5.85 -0.56
C LEU A 70 -7.45 7.22 0.06
N ALA A 71 -6.47 8.11 0.13
CA ALA A 71 -6.69 9.48 0.61
C ALA A 71 -7.71 10.23 -0.26
N GLN A 72 -7.59 10.10 -1.59
CA GLN A 72 -8.55 10.67 -2.53
C GLN A 72 -9.95 10.06 -2.36
N ALA A 73 -10.05 8.74 -2.18
CA ALA A 73 -11.35 8.09 -1.95
C ALA A 73 -12.05 8.62 -0.69
N ILE A 74 -11.31 8.91 0.39
CA ILE A 74 -11.87 9.49 1.63
C ILE A 74 -12.28 10.96 1.42
N GLU A 75 -11.58 11.68 0.56
CA GLU A 75 -11.96 13.04 0.16
C GLU A 75 -13.29 13.04 -0.60
N ASP A 76 -13.49 12.05 -1.49
CA ASP A 76 -14.72 11.88 -2.26
C ASP A 76 -15.88 11.32 -1.41
N ASP A 77 -15.61 10.40 -0.49
CA ASP A 77 -16.55 9.83 0.48
C ASP A 77 -15.94 9.79 1.90
N PRO A 78 -16.23 10.78 2.74
CA PRO A 78 -15.75 10.83 4.12
C PRO A 78 -16.13 9.61 4.97
N GLU A 79 -17.17 8.84 4.63
CA GLU A 79 -17.51 7.62 5.38
C GLU A 79 -16.44 6.52 5.20
N LEU A 80 -15.64 6.58 4.14
CA LEU A 80 -14.49 5.69 3.96
C LEU A 80 -13.40 5.88 5.01
N THR A 81 -13.46 6.94 5.84
CA THR A 81 -12.54 7.06 6.98
C THR A 81 -12.80 6.00 8.06
N LEU A 82 -14.00 5.39 8.12
CA LEU A 82 -14.30 4.34 9.08
C LEU A 82 -13.43 3.11 8.80
N LEU A 83 -12.77 2.57 9.84
CA LEU A 83 -11.79 1.48 9.73
C LEU A 83 -12.26 0.35 8.80
N HIS A 84 -13.44 -0.22 9.04
CA HIS A 84 -13.98 -1.32 8.22
C HIS A 84 -14.20 -0.94 6.73
N ARG A 85 -14.63 0.28 6.41
CA ARG A 85 -14.84 0.73 5.02
C ARG A 85 -13.52 1.05 4.33
N MET A 86 -12.60 1.68 5.06
CA MET A 86 -11.23 1.90 4.63
C MET A 86 -10.57 0.56 4.29
N THR A 87 -10.66 -0.42 5.21
CA THR A 87 -10.07 -1.75 5.04
C THR A 87 -10.64 -2.49 3.84
N ARG A 88 -11.97 -2.43 3.62
CA ARG A 88 -12.60 -3.00 2.42
C ARG A 88 -11.98 -2.45 1.14
N THR A 89 -11.91 -1.11 1.07
CA THR A 89 -11.40 -0.39 -0.10
C THR A 89 -9.94 -0.72 -0.33
N GLN A 90 -9.13 -0.64 0.72
CA GLN A 90 -7.70 -0.92 0.64
C GLN A 90 -7.41 -2.40 0.33
N PHE A 91 -8.20 -3.34 0.85
CA PHE A 91 -8.07 -4.76 0.53
C PHE A 91 -8.27 -4.99 -0.97
N LEU A 92 -9.37 -4.50 -1.56
CA LEU A 92 -9.62 -4.60 -3.00
C LEU A 92 -8.52 -3.93 -3.82
N ASN A 93 -8.02 -2.79 -3.35
CA ASN A 93 -6.93 -2.05 -3.97
C ASN A 93 -5.63 -2.86 -4.04
N VAL A 94 -5.35 -3.66 -3.01
CA VAL A 94 -4.18 -4.55 -2.92
C VAL A 94 -4.39 -5.80 -3.77
N VAL A 95 -5.45 -6.57 -3.53
CA VAL A 95 -5.62 -7.90 -4.18
C VAL A 95 -5.84 -7.82 -5.69
N ARG A 96 -6.35 -6.69 -6.20
CA ARG A 96 -6.48 -6.46 -7.65
C ARG A 96 -5.19 -6.00 -8.33
N ARG A 97 -4.13 -5.71 -7.56
CA ARG A 97 -2.83 -5.23 -8.07
C ARG A 97 -1.74 -6.23 -7.72
N PRO A 98 -1.33 -7.09 -8.66
CA PRO A 98 -0.43 -8.20 -8.34
C PRO A 98 0.90 -7.78 -7.71
N LEU A 99 1.45 -6.62 -8.10
CA LEU A 99 2.67 -6.11 -7.47
C LEU A 99 2.47 -5.76 -5.99
N LEU A 100 1.31 -5.21 -5.60
CA LEU A 100 1.00 -4.91 -4.20
C LEU A 100 0.63 -6.14 -3.38
N HIS A 101 0.02 -7.14 -4.00
CA HIS A 101 -0.42 -8.35 -3.31
C HIS A 101 0.69 -9.39 -3.15
N ALA A 102 1.60 -9.49 -4.12
CA ALA A 102 2.67 -10.48 -4.15
C ALA A 102 3.57 -10.56 -2.90
N PRO A 103 3.87 -9.46 -2.16
CA PRO A 103 4.63 -9.55 -0.91
C PRO A 103 3.92 -10.42 0.15
N TYR A 104 2.60 -10.43 0.16
CA TYR A 104 1.80 -11.19 1.11
C TYR A 104 1.75 -12.67 0.74
N LEU A 105 1.55 -13.00 -0.54
CA LEU A 105 1.39 -14.39 -0.99
C LEU A 105 2.67 -15.23 -0.91
N ALA A 106 3.81 -14.65 -0.50
CA ALA A 106 5.13 -15.26 -0.62
C ALA A 106 5.37 -15.89 -2.01
N ASP A 107 4.74 -15.33 -3.05
CA ASP A 107 4.77 -15.89 -4.38
C ASP A 107 6.17 -15.72 -4.96
N SER A 108 6.92 -16.81 -4.88
CA SER A 108 8.31 -16.85 -5.28
C SER A 108 8.50 -16.65 -6.79
N GLY A 109 7.41 -16.75 -7.58
CA GLY A 109 7.35 -16.50 -9.01
C GLY A 109 7.32 -15.01 -9.36
N VAL A 110 6.50 -14.21 -8.65
CA VAL A 110 6.34 -12.76 -8.93
C VAL A 110 7.46 -11.94 -8.30
N LEU A 111 7.75 -12.09 -7.00
CA LEU A 111 8.74 -11.27 -6.28
C LEU A 111 9.92 -12.06 -5.70
N GLY A 112 9.80 -13.37 -5.46
CA GLY A 112 10.94 -14.17 -4.98
C GLY A 112 11.58 -13.61 -3.70
N LYS A 113 12.91 -13.45 -3.69
CA LYS A 113 13.67 -12.89 -2.54
C LYS A 113 13.36 -11.41 -2.26
N LEU A 114 12.69 -10.72 -3.18
CA LEU A 114 12.30 -9.31 -3.00
C LEU A 114 11.21 -9.16 -1.94
N ALA A 115 10.30 -10.13 -1.81
CA ALA A 115 9.21 -10.09 -0.84
C ALA A 115 9.72 -9.96 0.62
N ALA A 116 10.73 -10.77 0.98
CA ALA A 116 11.35 -10.69 2.31
C ALA A 116 12.00 -9.32 2.58
N LYS A 117 12.68 -8.74 1.58
CA LYS A 117 13.28 -7.41 1.72
C LYS A 117 12.25 -6.30 1.83
N LEU A 118 11.08 -6.42 1.20
CA LEU A 118 10.02 -5.44 1.34
C LEU A 118 9.47 -5.42 2.76
N HIS A 119 9.32 -6.60 3.37
CA HIS A 119 8.94 -6.72 4.77
C HIS A 119 10.01 -6.13 5.71
N ASP A 120 11.29 -6.48 5.50
CA ASP A 120 12.40 -5.99 6.34
C ASP A 120 12.69 -4.49 6.16
N ASN A 121 12.37 -3.92 4.98
CA ASN A 121 12.60 -2.52 4.67
C ASN A 121 11.34 -1.64 4.81
N GLN A 122 10.25 -2.15 5.43
CA GLN A 122 9.13 -1.26 5.73
C GLN A 122 9.61 -0.14 6.65
N ASP A 123 9.35 1.10 6.24
CA ASP A 123 9.73 2.25 7.04
C ASP A 123 8.95 2.22 8.37
N PRO A 124 9.61 2.28 9.55
CA PRO A 124 8.92 2.23 10.83
C PRO A 124 7.79 3.24 10.97
N ARG A 125 7.91 4.38 10.26
CA ARG A 125 6.90 5.44 10.23
C ARG A 125 5.56 4.99 9.63
N HIS A 126 5.51 3.91 8.86
CA HIS A 126 4.23 3.34 8.38
C HIS A 126 3.42 2.76 9.52
N HIS A 127 4.08 2.09 10.48
CA HIS A 127 3.44 1.58 11.67
C HIS A 127 2.95 2.73 12.57
N GLU A 128 3.78 3.75 12.77
CA GLU A 128 3.42 4.96 13.52
C GLU A 128 2.20 5.67 12.92
N ALA A 129 2.17 5.88 11.61
CA ALA A 129 1.03 6.52 10.93
C ALA A 129 -0.28 5.72 11.09
N PHE A 130 -0.21 4.39 11.09
CA PHE A 130 -1.38 3.56 11.33
C PHE A 130 -1.87 3.63 12.79
N LEU A 131 -0.95 3.66 13.76
CA LEU A 131 -1.30 3.90 15.17
C LEU A 131 -1.96 5.27 15.35
N ASP A 132 -1.43 6.32 14.72
CA ASP A 132 -2.01 7.66 14.81
C ASP A 132 -3.39 7.74 14.14
N TYR A 133 -3.61 6.99 13.07
CA TYR A 133 -4.94 6.83 12.48
C TYR A 133 -5.91 6.15 13.46
N LEU A 134 -5.50 5.07 14.14
CA LEU A 134 -6.35 4.43 15.14
C LEU A 134 -6.61 5.32 16.36
N LYS A 135 -5.63 6.10 16.82
CA LYS A 135 -5.80 7.09 17.89
C LYS A 135 -6.85 8.13 17.50
N LEU A 136 -6.77 8.68 16.29
CA LEU A 136 -7.78 9.60 15.76
C LEU A 136 -9.19 8.98 15.77
N GLN A 137 -9.32 7.71 15.36
CA GLN A 137 -10.59 7.00 15.40
C GLN A 137 -11.09 6.80 16.84
N ALA A 138 -10.21 6.47 17.77
CA ALA A 138 -10.54 6.25 19.18
C ALA A 138 -10.97 7.55 19.89
N GLU A 139 -10.25 8.66 19.67
CA GLU A 139 -10.58 9.98 20.22
C GLU A 139 -11.97 10.46 19.79
N LEU A 140 -12.36 10.14 18.56
CA LEU A 140 -13.68 10.45 18.02
C LEU A 140 -14.74 9.42 18.41
N GLY A 141 -14.37 8.32 19.08
CA GLY A 141 -15.26 7.23 19.45
C GLY A 141 -15.84 6.51 18.23
N LEU A 142 -15.02 6.34 17.18
CA LEU A 142 -15.34 5.62 15.94
C LEU A 142 -14.88 4.16 15.99
N ILE A 143 -14.01 3.82 16.94
CA ILE A 143 -13.64 2.45 17.32
C ILE A 143 -13.81 2.26 18.83
N ARG A 144 -13.82 1.00 19.28
CA ARG A 144 -13.83 0.62 20.69
C ARG A 144 -12.60 1.17 21.43
N THR A 145 -12.76 1.45 22.72
CA THR A 145 -11.73 2.08 23.57
C THR A 145 -11.52 1.33 24.89
N ASP A 146 -11.96 0.08 24.95
CA ASP A 146 -11.78 -0.82 26.10
C ASP A 146 -10.45 -1.59 26.06
N LEU A 147 -9.67 -1.41 25.00
CA LEU A 147 -8.32 -1.91 24.81
C LEU A 147 -7.39 -0.76 24.41
N GLU A 148 -6.09 -0.91 24.67
CA GLU A 148 -5.07 0.02 24.20
C GLU A 148 -4.98 0.02 22.66
N VAL A 149 -4.59 1.15 22.08
CA VAL A 149 -4.53 1.30 20.60
C VAL A 149 -3.53 0.34 19.97
N GLU A 150 -2.44 0.05 20.66
CA GLU A 150 -1.40 -0.89 20.24
C GLU A 150 -1.92 -2.33 20.14
N ASP A 151 -2.79 -2.73 21.07
CA ASP A 151 -3.44 -4.04 21.05
C ASP A 151 -4.46 -4.12 19.91
N LEU A 152 -5.23 -3.04 19.68
CA LEU A 152 -6.13 -2.93 18.53
C LEU A 152 -5.36 -2.98 17.20
N ALA A 153 -4.22 -2.29 17.11
CA ALA A 153 -3.37 -2.32 15.92
C ALA A 153 -2.86 -3.74 15.63
N THR A 154 -2.41 -4.45 16.68
CA THR A 154 -1.95 -5.84 16.58
C THR A 154 -3.08 -6.76 16.09
N ALA A 155 -4.26 -6.67 16.69
CA ALA A 155 -5.42 -7.46 16.28
C ALA A 155 -5.83 -7.15 14.83
N TYR A 156 -5.83 -5.87 14.44
CA TYR A 156 -6.17 -5.45 13.09
C TYR A 156 -5.19 -6.03 12.06
N GLN A 157 -3.89 -5.94 12.34
CA GLN A 157 -2.85 -6.47 11.46
C GLN A 157 -2.96 -7.99 11.31
N ALA A 158 -3.27 -8.71 12.38
CA ALA A 158 -3.47 -10.16 12.32
C ALA A 158 -4.67 -10.53 11.43
N VAL A 159 -5.79 -9.82 11.58
CA VAL A 159 -6.99 -10.01 10.74
C VAL A 159 -6.67 -9.69 9.28
N LEU A 160 -6.15 -8.49 8.99
CA LEU A 160 -5.85 -8.06 7.62
C LEU A 160 -4.87 -9.02 6.92
N HIS A 161 -3.77 -9.39 7.57
CA HIS A 161 -2.80 -10.34 7.01
C HIS A 161 -3.40 -11.71 6.76
N GLY A 162 -4.23 -12.21 7.68
CA GLY A 162 -4.93 -13.49 7.49
C GLY A 162 -5.78 -13.50 6.21
N PHE A 163 -6.51 -12.41 5.94
CA PHE A 163 -7.30 -12.27 4.71
C PHE A 163 -6.43 -12.08 3.45
N LEU A 164 -5.30 -11.38 3.55
CA LEU A 164 -4.38 -11.18 2.41
C LEU A 164 -3.64 -12.48 2.03
N LEU A 165 -3.39 -13.36 3.01
CA LEU A 165 -2.76 -14.67 2.84
C LEU A 165 -3.73 -15.76 2.43
N ALA A 166 -5.01 -15.64 2.82
CA ALA A 166 -6.02 -16.59 2.41
C ALA A 166 -5.99 -16.69 0.87
N PRO A 167 -6.11 -17.91 0.30
CA PRO A 167 -6.36 -18.02 -1.13
C PRO A 167 -7.59 -17.16 -1.36
N ALA A 168 -7.43 -16.06 -2.09
CA ALA A 168 -8.51 -15.12 -2.33
C ALA A 168 -9.72 -15.99 -2.70
N ALA A 169 -10.83 -15.82 -1.98
CA ALA A 169 -12.07 -16.49 -2.38
C ALA A 169 -12.20 -16.25 -3.90
N ALA A 170 -12.76 -17.21 -4.64
CA ALA A 170 -12.94 -17.06 -6.09
C ALA A 170 -13.61 -15.72 -6.50
N ASP A 171 -14.21 -15.04 -5.51
CA ASP A 171 -14.73 -13.69 -5.50
C ASP A 171 -13.96 -12.77 -4.49
N PRO A 172 -13.07 -11.87 -4.96
CA PRO A 172 -12.39 -10.86 -4.13
C PRO A 172 -13.33 -9.90 -3.40
N GLU A 173 -14.50 -9.61 -3.96
CA GLU A 173 -15.51 -8.71 -3.42
C GLU A 173 -16.18 -9.35 -2.20
N ALA A 174 -16.53 -10.62 -2.29
CA ALA A 174 -17.05 -11.37 -1.13
C ALA A 174 -16.01 -11.45 0.01
N ALA A 175 -14.73 -11.63 -0.31
CA ALA A 175 -13.67 -11.61 0.69
C ALA A 175 -13.51 -10.21 1.33
N ALA A 176 -13.61 -9.15 0.53
CA ALA A 176 -13.56 -7.77 1.01
C ALA A 176 -14.75 -7.45 1.94
N ASP A 177 -15.95 -7.89 1.58
CA ASP A 177 -17.16 -7.71 2.38
C ASP A 177 -17.07 -8.46 3.72
N LEU A 178 -16.57 -9.70 3.70
CA LEU A 178 -16.33 -10.47 4.92
C LEU A 178 -15.27 -9.83 5.82
N LEU A 179 -14.17 -9.33 5.25
CA LEU A 179 -13.15 -8.61 5.99
C LEU A 179 -13.73 -7.34 6.63
N ALA A 180 -14.53 -6.59 5.88
CA ALA A 180 -15.19 -5.38 6.38
C ALA A 180 -16.14 -5.70 7.54
N ASP A 181 -16.98 -6.73 7.43
CA ASP A 181 -17.87 -7.16 8.51
C ASP A 181 -17.07 -7.65 9.73
N THR A 182 -16.00 -8.41 9.52
CA THR A 182 -15.10 -8.88 10.60
C THR A 182 -14.48 -7.70 11.35
N VAL A 183 -13.95 -6.72 10.63
CA VAL A 183 -13.36 -5.50 11.21
C VAL A 183 -14.45 -4.65 11.88
N ALA A 184 -15.64 -4.55 11.30
CA ALA A 184 -16.74 -3.83 11.91
C ALA A 184 -17.09 -4.44 13.29
N ARG A 185 -17.32 -5.75 13.36
CA ARG A 185 -17.69 -6.44 14.61
C ARG A 185 -16.58 -6.41 15.67
N ALA A 186 -15.32 -6.50 15.26
CA ALA A 186 -14.21 -6.58 16.20
C ALA A 186 -13.81 -5.21 16.77
N PHE A 187 -13.97 -4.13 15.98
CA PHE A 187 -13.41 -2.81 16.29
C PHE A 187 -14.43 -1.69 16.48
N GLN A 188 -15.68 -1.82 16.00
CA GLN A 188 -16.65 -0.75 16.18
C GLN A 188 -17.02 -0.54 17.66
N PRO A 189 -17.38 0.69 18.04
CA PRO A 189 -17.95 0.97 19.35
C PRO A 189 -19.35 0.35 19.47
N THR A 190 -19.80 0.09 20.70
CA THR A 190 -21.12 -0.49 20.99
C THR A 190 -22.28 0.36 20.46
N ALA A 191 -22.10 1.68 20.39
CA ALA A 191 -23.11 2.60 19.86
C ALA A 191 -22.70 3.11 18.47
N THR A 192 -23.66 3.20 17.55
CA THR A 192 -23.41 3.75 16.21
C THR A 192 -22.89 5.19 16.30
N PRO A 193 -21.71 5.50 15.73
CA PRO A 193 -21.17 6.85 15.78
C PRO A 193 -22.03 7.86 15.02
N PRO A 194 -22.19 9.09 15.51
CA PRO A 194 -22.86 10.15 14.76
C PRO A 194 -22.11 10.48 13.47
N ALA A 195 -22.83 10.64 12.35
CA ALA A 195 -22.25 10.98 11.05
C ALA A 195 -21.37 12.24 11.06
N ALA A 196 -21.65 13.19 11.97
CA ALA A 196 -20.82 14.38 12.16
C ALA A 196 -19.40 14.05 12.64
N LYS A 197 -19.23 13.06 13.53
CA LYS A 197 -17.92 12.62 14.00
C LYS A 197 -17.14 11.89 12.92
N VAL A 198 -17.84 11.08 12.12
CA VAL A 198 -17.23 10.40 10.96
C VAL A 198 -16.66 11.43 10.00
N ARG A 199 -17.47 12.43 9.59
CA ARG A 199 -16.99 13.51 8.71
C ARG A 199 -15.83 14.32 9.32
N ALA A 200 -15.83 14.54 10.63
CA ALA A 200 -14.75 15.25 11.31
C ALA A 200 -13.42 14.47 11.31
N ALA A 201 -13.45 13.14 11.20
CA ALA A 201 -12.25 12.30 11.13
C ALA A 201 -11.56 12.36 9.75
N ALA A 202 -12.31 12.64 8.68
CA ALA A 202 -11.79 12.52 7.31
C ALA A 202 -10.56 13.40 7.03
N PRO A 203 -10.52 14.70 7.39
CA PRO A 203 -9.32 15.52 7.17
C PRO A 203 -8.07 14.99 7.86
N GLY A 204 -8.21 14.49 9.10
CA GLY A 204 -7.09 13.92 9.86
C GLY A 204 -6.58 12.61 9.24
N ALA A 205 -7.49 11.73 8.83
CA ALA A 205 -7.12 10.49 8.13
C ALA A 205 -6.42 10.76 6.79
N ILE A 206 -6.94 11.70 6.00
CA ILE A 206 -6.34 12.13 4.72
C ILE A 206 -4.92 12.64 4.94
N ALA A 207 -4.69 13.48 5.96
CA ALA A 207 -3.37 14.01 6.28
C ALA A 207 -2.37 12.90 6.64
N LEU A 208 -2.77 11.93 7.46
CA LEU A 208 -1.95 10.78 7.85
C LEU A 208 -1.59 9.90 6.64
N PHE A 209 -2.56 9.61 5.76
CA PHE A 209 -2.31 8.82 4.56
C PHE A 209 -1.40 9.55 3.56
N ARG A 210 -1.62 10.85 3.31
CA ARG A 210 -0.73 11.64 2.45
C ARG A 210 0.69 11.74 3.01
N ALA A 211 0.84 11.86 4.33
CA ALA A 211 2.16 11.83 4.98
C ALA A 211 2.86 10.47 4.77
N THR A 212 2.11 9.37 4.84
CA THR A 212 2.64 8.02 4.56
C THR A 212 3.06 7.88 3.09
N ALA A 213 2.23 8.34 2.15
CA ALA A 213 2.59 8.33 0.73
C ALA A 213 3.86 9.17 0.45
N GLU A 214 4.06 10.27 1.17
CA GLU A 214 5.26 11.10 1.04
C GLU A 214 6.52 10.43 1.61
N ILE A 215 6.39 9.58 2.62
CA ILE A 215 7.50 8.73 3.12
C ILE A 215 7.97 7.80 2.00
N ASP A 216 7.05 7.11 1.33
CA ASP A 216 7.36 6.23 0.21
C ASP A 216 7.98 7.00 -0.97
N ARG A 217 7.44 8.18 -1.30
CA ARG A 217 8.01 9.06 -2.35
C ARG A 217 9.41 9.55 -1.98
N ALA A 218 9.65 9.90 -0.71
CA ALA A 218 10.97 10.32 -0.24
C ALA A 218 11.98 9.16 -0.29
N ASN A 219 11.56 7.95 0.10
CA ASN A 219 12.38 6.75 0.01
C ASN A 219 12.69 6.39 -1.45
N LEU A 220 11.70 6.55 -2.34
CA LEU A 220 11.88 6.42 -3.79
C LEU A 220 12.90 7.43 -4.33
N ARG A 221 12.81 8.72 -3.96
CA ARG A 221 13.78 9.76 -4.38
C ARG A 221 15.19 9.52 -3.85
N ARG A 222 15.35 8.84 -2.71
CA ARG A 222 16.66 8.43 -2.18
C ARG A 222 17.25 7.21 -2.89
N ALA A 223 16.41 6.44 -3.60
CA ALA A 223 16.82 5.21 -4.28
C ALA A 223 17.43 5.45 -5.67
N TYR A 224 17.38 6.68 -6.22
CA TYR A 224 17.97 7.06 -7.51
C TYR A 224 18.62 8.45 -7.53
#